data_AF-A0A257KYG4-F1
#
_entry.id   AF-A0A257KYG4-F1
#
_cell.length_a   1.000
_cell.length_b   1.000
_cell.length_c   1.000
_cell.angle_alpha   90.00
_cell.angle_beta   90.00
_cell.angle_gamma   90.00
#
_symmetry.space_group_name_H-M   'P 1'
#
loop_
_entity.id
_entity.type
_entity.pdbx_description
1 polymer ?
#
loop_
_entity_poly.entity_id
_entity_poly.type
_entity_poly.pdbx_seq_one_letter_code
_entity_poly.pdbx_strand_id
1 'polypeptide(L)' 'LPRDPFADPALPAADTWGQRASDSPADAPAAGRDIFDVYTRAPGVALDGSRYAQW' A
#
# COMPACT_ATOMS: atom_id res chain seq x y z
N LEU A 1 8.83 4.62 7.21
CA LEU A 1 8.24 3.28 6.99
C LEU A 1 9.34 2.28 6.68
N PRO A 2 9.21 1.01 7.12
CA PRO A 2 10.04 -0.07 6.57
C PRO A 2 9.81 -0.17 5.05
N ARG A 3 10.65 -0.88 4.30
CA ARG A 3 10.45 -1.13 2.86
C ARG A 3 9.35 -2.18 2.65
N ASP A 4 8.55 -2.04 1.59
CA ASP A 4 7.68 -3.12 1.11
C ASP A 4 8.55 -4.30 0.62
N PRO A 5 8.45 -5.50 1.22
CA PRO A 5 9.25 -6.65 0.84
C PRO A 5 9.16 -7.05 -0.63
N PHE A 6 8.09 -6.65 -1.33
CA PHE A 6 7.85 -6.98 -2.74
C PHE A 6 8.30 -5.88 -3.72
N ALA A 7 8.73 -4.72 -3.22
CA ALA A 7 9.08 -3.58 -4.06
C ALA A 7 10.55 -3.57 -4.49
N ASP A 8 10.82 -2.84 -5.56
CA ASP A 8 12.18 -2.63 -6.09
C ASP A 8 13.10 -2.03 -5.00
N PRO A 9 14.24 -2.67 -4.69
CA PRO A 9 15.19 -2.17 -3.70
C PRO A 9 15.82 -0.81 -4.06
N ALA A 10 15.79 -0.41 -5.33
CA ALA A 10 16.33 0.86 -5.79
C ALA A 10 15.47 2.07 -5.38
N LEU A 11 14.18 1.86 -5.08
CA LEU A 11 13.29 2.93 -4.64
C LEU A 11 13.53 3.30 -3.17
N PRO A 12 13.29 4.54 -2.72
CA PRO A 12 13.25 4.86 -1.30
C PRO A 12 12.17 4.04 -0.58
N ALA A 13 12.46 3.53 0.62
CA ALA A 13 11.53 2.68 1.38
C ALA A 13 10.16 3.33 1.67
N ALA A 14 10.09 4.66 1.72
CA ALA A 14 8.83 5.38 1.91
C ALA A 14 7.93 5.34 0.66
N ASP A 15 8.53 5.24 -0.53
CA ASP A 15 7.83 5.33 -1.82
C ASP A 15 7.37 3.95 -2.33
N THR A 16 7.71 2.89 -1.59
CA THR A 16 7.37 1.51 -1.97
C THR A 16 5.96 1.09 -1.58
N TRP A 17 5.28 1.85 -0.70
CA TRP A 17 3.94 1.54 -0.21
C TRP A 17 2.85 2.31 -0.93
N GLY A 18 1.69 1.69 -1.11
CA GLY A 18 0.43 2.41 -1.29
C GLY A 18 -0.02 2.99 0.05
N GLN A 19 -0.67 4.15 0.03
CA GLN A 19 -1.09 4.86 1.25
C GLN A 19 -2.60 5.06 1.23
N ARG A 20 -3.23 4.90 2.39
CA ARG A 20 -4.63 5.27 2.61
C ARG A 20 -4.69 6.38 3.64
N ALA A 21 -5.32 7.49 3.27
CA ALA A 21 -5.55 8.60 4.16
C ALA A 21 -7.03 8.71 4.54
N SER A 22 -7.30 9.25 5.72
CA SER A 22 -8.66 9.40 6.29
C SER A 22 -9.60 10.23 5.39
N ASP A 23 -9.01 11.06 4.53
CA ASP A 23 -9.70 11.90 3.54
C ASP A 23 -9.82 11.25 2.15
N SER A 24 -9.35 10.01 1.97
CA SER A 24 -9.46 9.25 0.72
C SER A 24 -10.67 8.31 0.71
N PRO A 25 -11.36 8.14 -0.44
CA PRO A 25 -12.39 7.11 -0.59
C PRO A 25 -11.83 5.69 -0.39
N ALA A 26 -12.62 4.79 0.20
CA ALA A 26 -12.18 3.42 0.49
C ALA A 26 -11.84 2.60 -0.77
N ASP A 27 -12.55 2.86 -1.87
CA ASP A 27 -12.37 2.24 -3.18
C ASP A 27 -11.32 2.94 -4.06
N ALA A 28 -10.93 4.16 -3.70
CA ALA A 28 -9.90 4.95 -4.37
C ALA A 28 -8.91 5.55 -3.34
N PRO A 29 -8.16 4.69 -2.62
CA PRO A 29 -7.21 5.15 -1.62
C PRO A 29 -6.14 6.04 -2.23
N ALA A 30 -5.79 7.09 -1.49
CA ALA A 30 -4.77 8.04 -1.88
C ALA A 30 -3.98 8.52 -0.67
N ALA A 31 -2.78 9.04 -0.93
CA ALA A 31 -2.02 9.78 0.06
C ALA A 31 -2.76 11.06 0.45
N GLY A 32 -2.61 11.49 1.70
CA GLY A 32 -3.30 12.63 2.27
C GLY A 32 -2.62 13.12 3.54
N ARG A 33 -3.26 14.05 4.25
CA ARG A 33 -2.65 14.65 5.46
C ARG A 33 -2.57 13.68 6.63
N ASP A 34 -3.49 12.74 6.70
CA ASP A 34 -3.63 11.81 7.82
C ASP A 34 -3.66 10.38 7.28
N ILE A 35 -2.46 9.80 7.16
CA ILE A 35 -2.28 8.42 6.69
C ILE A 35 -2.51 7.49 7.87
N PHE A 36 -3.51 6.62 7.76
CA PHE A 36 -3.84 5.66 8.81
C PHE A 36 -3.34 4.25 8.48
N ASP A 37 -3.09 3.95 7.20
CA ASP A 37 -2.72 2.62 6.75
C ASP A 37 -1.85 2.64 5.48
N VAL A 38 -1.08 1.57 5.28
CA VAL A 38 -0.24 1.34 4.11
C VAL A 38 -0.37 -0.09 3.60
N TYR A 39 -0.32 -0.28 2.29
CA TYR A 39 -0.48 -1.59 1.66
C TYR A 39 0.54 -1.81 0.54
N THR A 40 0.88 -3.07 0.26
CA THR A 40 1.82 -3.39 -0.83
C THR A 40 1.23 -3.06 -2.20
N ARG A 41 2.07 -2.55 -3.10
CA ARG A 41 1.67 -2.27 -4.49
C ARG A 41 1.80 -3.49 -5.40
N ALA A 42 2.26 -4.62 -4.88
CA ALA A 42 2.44 -5.85 -5.63
C ALA A 42 1.09 -6.40 -6.14
N PRO A 43 1.01 -6.89 -7.40
CA PRO A 43 -0.23 -7.38 -7.99
C PRO A 43 -0.68 -8.78 -7.47
N GLY A 44 -0.05 -9.30 -6.41
CA GLY A 44 -0.26 -10.66 -5.92
C GLY A 44 -1.57 -10.87 -5.17
N VAL A 45 -1.83 -12.15 -4.86
CA VAL A 45 -3.03 -12.60 -4.14
C VAL A 45 -2.65 -13.42 -2.91
N ALA A 46 -3.42 -13.26 -1.84
CA ALA A 46 -3.33 -14.04 -0.63
C ALA A 46 -3.90 -15.46 -0.83
N LEU A 47 -3.68 -16.31 0.18
CA LEU A 47 -4.10 -17.73 0.13
C LEU A 47 -5.62 -17.90 0.00
N ASP A 48 -6.39 -16.90 0.44
CA ASP A 48 -7.86 -16.86 0.33
C ASP A 48 -8.35 -16.29 -1.01
N GLY A 49 -7.44 -15.89 -1.90
CA GLY A 49 -7.74 -15.29 -3.20
C GLY A 49 -7.96 -13.77 -3.17
N SER A 50 -7.90 -13.13 -2.00
CA SER A 50 -7.95 -11.66 -1.91
C SER A 50 -6.68 -11.03 -2.47
N ARG A 51 -6.77 -9.84 -3.07
CA ARG A 51 -5.58 -9.11 -3.55
C ARG A 51 -4.83 -8.52 -2.37
N TYR A 52 -3.49 -8.58 -2.39
CA TYR A 52 -2.69 -7.99 -1.31
C TYR A 52 -2.98 -6.50 -1.10
N ALA A 53 -3.29 -5.75 -2.15
CA ALA A 53 -3.61 -4.32 -2.07
C ALA A 53 -5.00 -3.99 -1.49
N GLN A 54 -5.83 -5.01 -1.23
CA GLN A 54 -7.19 -4.86 -0.69
C GLN A 54 -7.28 -5.24 0.80
N TRP A 55 -6.19 -5.72 1.38
CA TRP A 55 -6.04 -5.94 2.81
C TRP A 55 -5.63 -4.65 3.53
#